data_AF-A0A428K4U4-F1
#
_entry.id   AF-A0A428K4U4-F1
#
_cell.length_a   1.000
_cell.length_b   1.000
_cell.length_c   1.000
_cell.angle_alpha   90.00
_cell.angle_beta   90.00
_cell.angle_gamma   90.00
#
_symmetry.space_group_name_H-M   'P 1'
#
loop_
_entity.id
_entity.type
_entity.pdbx_description
1 polymer ?
#
loop_
_entity_poly.entity_id
_entity_poly.type
_entity_poly.pdbx_seq_one_letter_code
_entity_poly.pdbx_strand_id
1 'polypeptide(L)'
;MLSKLNLENILFLDIETVPETAQFSDLDDTKQQLWETKSKYQRKDDYTAEEFYERAGIWAEFGKIVCISVGYFNITNDVRTFRVTSFFGDEINLLKDFKNLLISHFSKSKHLLCAHNGKEFDFPYIARRMIIHNIELPYKLNLFGKKPWEVPHLDTLELWKFGDYKNYTSLKLLTNVLGIPSPKDDIDGSEVYQVYYEEQDIDRIVQYCEKDTIAVAQILLRLRGDELLHDNEIIHI
;
A
#
# COMPACT_ATOMS: atom_id res chain seq x y z
N MET A 1 -3.42 23.70 6.90
CA MET A 1 -3.83 23.14 5.58
C MET A 1 -4.27 21.70 5.74
N LEU A 2 -3.44 20.84 6.37
CA LEU A 2 -3.84 19.49 6.79
C LEU A 2 -5.07 19.49 7.70
N SER A 3 -5.15 20.39 8.69
CA SER A 3 -6.30 20.55 9.58
C SER A 3 -7.65 20.86 8.90
N LYS A 4 -7.65 21.27 7.63
CA LYS A 4 -8.87 21.53 6.85
C LYS A 4 -9.41 20.28 6.15
N LEU A 5 -8.66 19.19 6.12
CA LEU A 5 -9.12 17.93 5.55
C LEU A 5 -10.18 17.33 6.48
N ASN A 6 -11.29 16.88 5.91
CA ASN A 6 -12.26 16.07 6.64
C ASN A 6 -11.82 14.60 6.58
N LEU A 7 -11.57 14.01 7.75
CA LEU A 7 -11.08 12.64 7.91
C LEU A 7 -12.00 11.59 7.27
N GLU A 8 -13.32 11.79 7.28
CA GLU A 8 -14.31 10.87 6.68
C GLU A 8 -14.23 10.84 5.14
N ASN A 9 -13.52 11.80 4.53
CA ASN A 9 -13.30 11.82 3.09
C ASN A 9 -12.00 11.12 2.67
N ILE A 10 -11.23 10.55 3.60
CA ILE A 10 -9.93 9.96 3.32
C ILE A 10 -10.03 8.44 3.42
N LEU A 11 -9.63 7.73 2.37
CA LEU A 11 -9.39 6.29 2.39
C LEU A 11 -7.90 6.07 2.57
N PHE A 12 -7.52 5.51 3.72
CA PHE A 12 -6.17 5.06 4.01
C PHE A 12 -5.99 3.67 3.41
N LEU A 13 -4.81 3.37 2.88
CA LEU A 13 -4.53 2.04 2.37
C LEU A 13 -3.05 1.72 2.40
N ASP A 14 -2.80 0.43 2.34
CA ASP A 14 -1.50 -0.20 2.13
C ASP A 14 -1.72 -1.49 1.30
N ILE A 15 -0.67 -1.95 0.61
CA ILE A 15 -0.73 -3.17 -0.21
C ILE A 15 0.44 -4.10 0.08
N GLU A 16 0.17 -5.40 0.01
CA GLU A 16 1.22 -6.41 0.06
C GLU A 16 1.38 -7.11 -1.27
N THR A 17 2.63 -7.25 -1.69
CA THR A 17 2.98 -7.80 -3.00
C THR A 17 4.03 -8.89 -2.87
N VAL A 18 3.94 -9.86 -3.77
CA VAL A 18 4.89 -10.97 -3.88
C VAL A 18 5.28 -11.16 -5.34
N PRO A 19 6.42 -11.81 -5.65
CA PRO A 19 6.73 -12.32 -6.98
C PRO A 19 5.52 -13.07 -7.59
N GLU A 20 5.34 -12.99 -8.90
CA GLU A 20 4.14 -13.58 -9.54
C GLU A 20 4.13 -15.12 -9.49
N THR A 21 5.31 -15.74 -9.53
CA THR A 21 5.57 -17.15 -9.28
C THR A 21 6.46 -17.31 -8.04
N ALA A 22 6.45 -18.49 -7.43
CA ALA A 22 7.30 -18.75 -6.26
C ALA A 22 8.78 -18.75 -6.66
N GLN A 23 9.13 -19.50 -7.71
CA GLN A 23 10.52 -19.64 -8.14
C GLN A 23 10.78 -18.88 -9.43
N PHE A 24 12.03 -18.43 -9.60
CA PHE A 24 12.48 -17.80 -10.85
C PHE A 24 12.33 -18.75 -12.05
N SER A 25 12.58 -20.04 -11.84
CA SER A 25 12.43 -21.09 -12.85
C SER A 25 11.00 -21.31 -13.33
N ASP A 26 10.00 -20.85 -12.56
CA ASP A 26 8.59 -20.96 -12.93
C ASP A 26 8.15 -19.84 -13.88
N LEU A 27 8.97 -18.80 -14.06
CA LEU A 27 8.77 -17.79 -15.09
C LEU A 27 9.01 -18.40 -16.48
N ASP A 28 8.26 -17.94 -17.47
CA ASP A 28 8.60 -18.25 -18.87
C ASP A 28 9.95 -17.64 -19.27
N ASP A 29 10.59 -18.23 -20.29
CA ASP A 29 11.92 -17.81 -20.77
C ASP A 29 12.00 -16.31 -21.11
N THR A 30 10.90 -15.73 -21.60
CA THR A 30 10.87 -14.30 -21.95
C THR A 30 10.90 -13.45 -20.68
N LYS A 31 10.10 -13.80 -19.68
CA LYS A 31 10.09 -13.11 -18.38
C LYS A 31 11.40 -13.26 -17.63
N GLN A 32 12.05 -14.42 -17.68
CA GLN A 32 13.37 -14.61 -17.10
C GLN A 32 14.39 -13.60 -17.67
N GLN A 33 14.45 -13.46 -19.00
CA GLN A 33 15.35 -12.52 -19.67
C GLN A 33 15.01 -11.05 -19.37
N LEU A 34 13.71 -10.71 -19.33
CA LEU A 34 13.25 -9.36 -18.98
C LEU A 34 13.58 -9.02 -17.52
N TRP A 35 13.42 -9.98 -16.60
CA TRP A 35 13.79 -9.84 -15.19
C TRP A 35 15.29 -9.63 -15.04
N GLU A 36 16.11 -10.46 -15.69
CA GLU A 36 17.57 -10.34 -15.64
C GLU A 36 18.03 -8.94 -16.06
N THR A 37 17.41 -8.40 -17.12
CA THR A 37 17.71 -7.07 -17.65
C THR A 37 17.23 -5.97 -16.71
N LYS A 38 15.97 -6.05 -16.23
CA LYS A 38 15.38 -5.00 -15.39
C LYS A 38 16.02 -4.93 -14.00
N SER A 39 16.29 -6.06 -13.37
CA SER A 39 16.83 -6.13 -12.00
C SER A 39 18.28 -5.64 -11.89
N LYS A 40 19.02 -5.59 -13.01
CA LYS A 40 20.47 -5.33 -13.05
C LYS A 40 20.90 -4.06 -12.31
N TYR A 41 20.12 -2.98 -12.38
CA TYR A 41 20.48 -1.72 -11.70
C TYR A 41 20.46 -1.82 -10.17
N GLN A 42 19.64 -2.73 -9.62
CA GLN A 42 19.46 -2.87 -8.17
C GLN A 42 20.29 -4.03 -7.60
N ARG A 43 20.33 -5.18 -8.29
CA ARG A 43 21.14 -6.33 -7.86
C ARG A 43 22.64 -6.17 -8.14
N LYS A 44 23.00 -5.28 -9.07
CA LYS A 44 24.37 -5.06 -9.55
C LYS A 44 25.01 -6.38 -10.02
N ASP A 45 26.30 -6.57 -9.77
CA ASP A 45 27.01 -7.83 -10.02
C ASP A 45 27.15 -8.67 -8.73
N ASP A 46 26.42 -8.31 -7.67
CA ASP A 46 26.50 -8.95 -6.35
C ASP A 46 25.63 -10.22 -6.27
N TYR A 47 24.56 -10.30 -7.07
CA TYR A 47 23.61 -11.41 -7.11
C TYR A 47 23.25 -11.78 -8.56
N THR A 48 23.03 -13.07 -8.81
CA THR A 48 22.37 -13.54 -10.03
C THR A 48 20.91 -13.06 -10.10
N ALA A 49 20.29 -13.17 -11.27
CA ALA A 49 18.88 -12.81 -11.44
C ALA A 49 17.97 -13.70 -10.56
N GLU A 50 18.30 -14.98 -10.44
CA GLU A 50 17.58 -15.96 -9.63
C GLU A 50 17.72 -15.68 -8.12
N GLU A 51 18.94 -15.47 -7.62
CA GLU A 51 19.16 -15.15 -6.20
C GLU A 51 18.48 -13.84 -5.75
N PHE A 52 18.23 -12.92 -6.69
CA PHE A 52 17.55 -11.67 -6.42
C PHE A 52 16.03 -11.75 -6.60
N TYR A 53 15.49 -12.87 -7.08
CA TYR A 53 14.11 -12.99 -7.55
C TYR A 53 13.05 -12.81 -6.45
N GLU A 54 13.35 -13.13 -5.19
CA GLU A 54 12.41 -12.93 -4.07
C GLU A 54 11.93 -11.46 -3.97
N ARG A 55 12.75 -10.52 -4.45
CA ARG A 55 12.42 -9.09 -4.50
C ARG A 55 11.56 -8.68 -5.69
N ALA A 56 11.20 -9.59 -6.60
CA ALA A 56 10.39 -9.29 -7.78
C ALA A 56 9.03 -8.68 -7.43
N GLY A 57 8.51 -8.95 -6.22
CA GLY A 57 7.29 -8.36 -5.69
C GLY A 57 7.25 -6.83 -5.74
N ILE A 58 8.38 -6.13 -5.68
CA ILE A 58 8.40 -4.65 -5.72
C ILE A 58 8.18 -4.06 -7.12
N TRP A 59 8.13 -4.90 -8.18
CA TRP A 59 7.81 -4.48 -9.54
C TRP A 59 6.51 -5.10 -10.03
N ALA A 60 5.54 -4.25 -10.38
CA ALA A 60 4.22 -4.70 -10.85
C ALA A 60 4.25 -5.60 -12.09
N GLU A 61 5.34 -5.59 -12.87
CA GLU A 61 5.50 -6.43 -14.06
C GLU A 61 5.94 -7.87 -13.73
N PHE A 62 6.50 -8.10 -12.53
CA PHE A 62 7.03 -9.39 -12.08
C PHE A 62 6.44 -9.86 -10.75
N GLY A 63 5.56 -9.05 -10.15
CA GLY A 63 4.84 -9.37 -8.92
C GLY A 63 3.33 -9.38 -9.10
N LYS A 64 2.64 -9.68 -8.01
CA LYS A 64 1.18 -9.64 -7.86
C LYS A 64 0.81 -9.09 -6.50
N ILE A 65 -0.36 -8.49 -6.39
CA ILE A 65 -0.93 -8.04 -5.12
C ILE A 65 -1.64 -9.22 -4.46
N VAL A 66 -1.31 -9.48 -3.20
CA VAL A 66 -1.92 -10.55 -2.39
C VAL A 66 -2.84 -10.02 -1.30
N CYS A 67 -2.63 -8.77 -0.87
CA CYS A 67 -3.48 -8.08 0.07
C CYS A 67 -3.60 -6.59 -0.27
N ILE A 68 -4.78 -6.02 -0.10
CA ILE A 68 -5.01 -4.58 -0.01
C ILE A 68 -5.81 -4.34 1.26
N SER A 69 -5.23 -3.66 2.23
CA SER A 69 -5.96 -3.21 3.41
C SER A 69 -6.39 -1.76 3.22
N VAL A 70 -7.60 -1.44 3.66
CA VAL A 70 -8.13 -0.08 3.61
C VAL A 70 -8.74 0.32 4.93
N GLY A 71 -8.58 1.58 5.29
CA GLY A 71 -9.09 2.17 6.51
C GLY A 71 -9.80 3.49 6.26
N TYR A 72 -10.88 3.77 6.99
CA TYR A 72 -11.56 5.06 6.90
C TYR A 72 -12.20 5.45 8.22
N PHE A 73 -12.27 6.76 8.47
CA PHE A 73 -12.98 7.30 9.62
C PHE A 73 -14.48 7.31 9.36
N ASN A 74 -15.25 6.95 10.39
CA ASN A 74 -16.68 7.10 10.43
C ASN A 74 -17.06 7.78 11.74
N ILE A 75 -17.67 8.96 11.67
CA ILE A 75 -18.05 9.76 12.83
C ILE A 75 -19.58 9.79 12.89
N THR A 76 -20.15 9.10 13.87
CA THR A 76 -21.61 9.04 14.05
C THR A 76 -21.96 9.41 15.47
N ASN A 77 -22.85 10.39 15.67
CA ASN A 77 -23.26 10.90 16.99
C ASN A 77 -22.06 11.25 17.90
N ASP A 78 -21.08 11.97 17.33
CA ASP A 78 -19.83 12.37 18.01
C ASP A 78 -18.92 11.20 18.45
N VAL A 79 -19.23 9.96 18.05
CA VAL A 79 -18.36 8.80 18.24
C VAL A 79 -17.50 8.61 17.00
N ARG A 80 -16.19 8.75 17.16
CA ARG A 80 -15.18 8.49 16.14
C ARG A 80 -14.84 7.01 16.12
N THR A 81 -14.92 6.40 14.94
CA THR A 81 -14.43 5.04 14.70
C THR A 81 -13.53 5.02 13.47
N PHE A 82 -12.56 4.13 13.44
CA PHE A 82 -11.72 3.84 12.29
C PHE A 82 -11.99 2.41 11.83
N ARG A 83 -12.60 2.27 10.67
CA ARG A 83 -13.04 0.98 10.14
C ARG A 83 -11.99 0.46 9.18
N VAL A 84 -11.50 -0.75 9.43
CA VAL A 84 -10.46 -1.43 8.64
C VAL A 84 -11.04 -2.68 8.01
N THR A 85 -10.69 -2.92 6.76
CA THR A 85 -11.08 -4.12 6.02
C THR A 85 -10.04 -4.43 4.96
N SER A 86 -9.90 -5.70 4.61
CA SER A 86 -8.88 -6.15 3.67
C SER A 86 -9.46 -7.00 2.54
N PHE A 87 -8.90 -6.81 1.35
CA PHE A 87 -9.14 -7.65 0.18
C PHE A 87 -7.91 -8.55 0.01
N PHE A 88 -8.09 -9.86 -0.10
CA PHE A 88 -7.01 -10.83 -0.25
C PHE A 88 -7.47 -12.03 -1.09
N GLY A 89 -6.51 -12.85 -1.56
CA GLY A 89 -6.77 -14.04 -2.37
C GLY A 89 -6.47 -13.84 -3.85
N ASP A 90 -7.38 -14.25 -4.73
CA ASP A 90 -7.20 -14.08 -6.18
C ASP A 90 -7.09 -12.60 -6.56
N GLU A 91 -5.99 -12.22 -7.22
CA GLU A 91 -5.65 -10.82 -7.50
C GLU A 91 -6.72 -10.13 -8.35
N ILE A 92 -7.33 -10.81 -9.33
CA ILE A 92 -8.34 -10.22 -10.21
C ILE A 92 -9.59 -9.87 -9.40
N ASN A 93 -10.04 -10.77 -8.53
CA ASN A 93 -11.19 -10.54 -7.67
C ASN A 93 -10.92 -9.42 -6.66
N LEU A 94 -9.77 -9.48 -5.98
CA LEU A 94 -9.31 -8.45 -5.05
C LEU A 94 -9.29 -7.05 -5.71
N LEU A 95 -8.75 -6.94 -6.93
CA LEU A 95 -8.67 -5.67 -7.65
C LEU A 95 -10.06 -5.15 -8.05
N LYS A 96 -10.98 -6.06 -8.43
CA LYS A 96 -12.37 -5.70 -8.74
C LYS A 96 -13.12 -5.22 -7.50
N ASP A 97 -12.93 -5.88 -6.37
CA ASP A 97 -13.59 -5.52 -5.11
C ASP A 97 -13.08 -4.18 -4.58
N PHE A 98 -11.75 -3.96 -4.61
CA PHE A 98 -11.17 -2.66 -4.31
C PHE A 98 -11.68 -1.56 -5.26
N LYS A 99 -11.75 -1.83 -6.58
CA LYS A 99 -12.34 -0.90 -7.56
C LYS A 99 -13.79 -0.57 -7.20
N ASN A 100 -14.59 -1.56 -6.82
CA ASN A 100 -16.00 -1.38 -6.45
C ASN A 100 -16.14 -0.50 -5.21
N LEU A 101 -15.28 -0.67 -4.20
CA LEU A 101 -15.23 0.21 -3.03
C LEU A 101 -14.90 1.65 -3.43
N LEU A 102 -13.90 1.85 -4.29
CA LEU A 102 -13.53 3.19 -4.77
C LEU A 102 -14.67 3.88 -5.52
N ILE A 103 -15.36 3.17 -6.41
CA ILE A 103 -16.45 3.74 -7.21
C ILE A 103 -17.67 4.05 -6.34
N SER A 104 -18.02 3.13 -5.44
CA SER A 104 -19.24 3.22 -4.62
C SER A 104 -19.12 4.24 -3.49
N HIS A 105 -17.96 4.30 -2.82
CA HIS A 105 -17.80 5.08 -1.59
C HIS A 105 -16.80 6.23 -1.71
N PHE A 106 -15.72 6.06 -2.49
CA PHE A 106 -14.61 7.02 -2.54
C PHE A 106 -14.42 7.74 -3.89
N SER A 107 -15.49 7.89 -4.69
CA SER A 107 -15.40 8.43 -6.06
C SER A 107 -15.48 9.96 -6.19
N LYS A 108 -16.13 10.65 -5.24
CA LYS A 108 -16.35 12.11 -5.29
C LYS A 108 -15.05 12.91 -5.27
N SER A 109 -15.07 14.13 -5.82
CA SER A 109 -13.89 15.02 -5.89
C SER A 109 -13.26 15.31 -4.53
N LYS A 110 -14.08 15.45 -3.48
CA LYS A 110 -13.64 15.67 -2.09
C LYS A 110 -12.89 14.49 -1.47
N HIS A 111 -13.03 13.29 -2.02
CA HIS A 111 -12.40 12.10 -1.46
C HIS A 111 -10.93 12.01 -1.85
N LEU A 112 -10.10 11.55 -0.92
CA LEU A 112 -8.66 11.40 -1.10
C LEU A 112 -8.25 9.97 -0.77
N LEU A 113 -7.23 9.46 -1.45
CA LEU A 113 -6.52 8.25 -1.02
C LEU A 113 -5.28 8.67 -0.23
N CYS A 114 -4.91 7.92 0.80
CA CYS A 114 -3.73 8.18 1.61
C CYS A 114 -2.95 6.90 1.85
N ALA A 115 -1.64 6.94 1.62
CA ALA A 115 -0.72 5.83 1.87
C ALA A 115 0.62 6.37 2.39
N HIS A 116 1.56 5.50 2.73
CA HIS A 116 2.93 5.87 3.01
C HIS A 116 3.82 5.52 1.82
N ASN A 117 4.43 6.51 1.16
CA ASN A 117 5.14 6.32 -0.11
C ASN A 117 4.25 5.81 -1.27
N GLY A 118 2.92 5.86 -1.13
CA GLY A 118 2.02 5.30 -2.13
C GLY A 118 1.98 6.05 -3.45
N LYS A 119 2.45 7.31 -3.53
CA LYS A 119 2.62 7.98 -4.83
C LYS A 119 3.73 7.37 -5.66
N GLU A 120 4.76 6.82 -5.02
CA GLU A 120 5.88 6.16 -5.69
C GLU A 120 5.71 4.64 -5.77
N PHE A 121 4.84 4.05 -4.94
CA PHE A 121 4.61 2.61 -4.86
C PHE A 121 3.15 2.19 -5.05
N ASP A 122 2.30 2.26 -4.02
CA ASP A 122 0.96 1.66 -3.98
C ASP A 122 0.06 2.03 -5.16
N PHE A 123 -0.19 3.33 -5.37
CA PHE A 123 -1.12 3.81 -6.40
C PHE A 123 -0.67 3.42 -7.82
N PRO A 124 0.58 3.65 -8.24
CA PRO A 124 1.03 3.20 -9.55
C PRO A 124 1.11 1.67 -9.65
N TYR A 125 1.40 0.95 -8.56
CA TYR A 125 1.42 -0.51 -8.57
C TYR A 125 0.02 -1.08 -8.83
N ILE A 126 -0.99 -0.66 -8.05
CA ILE A 126 -2.39 -1.06 -8.25
C ILE A 126 -2.85 -0.71 -9.66
N ALA A 127 -2.57 0.50 -10.15
CA ALA A 127 -2.98 0.91 -11.49
C ALA A 127 -2.33 0.04 -12.59
N ARG A 128 -1.04 -0.28 -12.47
CA ARG A 128 -0.34 -1.18 -13.42
C ARG A 128 -0.94 -2.59 -13.38
N ARG A 129 -1.20 -3.15 -12.19
CA ARG A 129 -1.80 -4.48 -12.05
C ARG A 129 -3.23 -4.54 -12.61
N MET A 130 -4.03 -3.49 -12.41
CA MET A 130 -5.34 -3.37 -13.07
C MET A 130 -5.20 -3.39 -14.59
N ILE A 131 -4.27 -2.62 -15.17
CA ILE A 131 -4.04 -2.61 -16.63
C ILE A 131 -3.58 -3.98 -17.12
N ILE A 132 -2.63 -4.62 -16.44
CA ILE A 132 -2.12 -5.96 -16.78
C ILE A 132 -3.27 -6.98 -16.84
N HIS A 133 -4.24 -6.87 -15.93
CA HIS A 133 -5.42 -7.74 -15.87
C HIS A 133 -6.62 -7.25 -16.68
N ASN A 134 -6.45 -6.25 -17.56
CA ASN A 134 -7.52 -5.66 -18.37
C ASN A 134 -8.71 -5.11 -17.53
N ILE A 135 -8.44 -4.64 -16.31
CA ILE A 135 -9.40 -3.98 -15.44
C ILE A 135 -9.31 -2.47 -15.70
N GLU A 136 -10.44 -1.88 -16.09
CA GLU A 136 -10.51 -0.42 -16.30
C GLU A 136 -10.23 0.33 -14.98
N LEU A 137 -9.37 1.35 -15.05
CA LEU A 137 -8.97 2.15 -13.90
C LEU A 137 -10.11 3.01 -13.36
N PRO A 138 -10.38 3.00 -12.04
CA PRO A 138 -11.25 4.00 -11.43
C PRO A 138 -10.63 5.39 -11.54
N TYR A 139 -11.47 6.44 -11.60
CA TYR A 139 -11.03 7.83 -11.76
C TYR A 139 -9.97 8.28 -10.73
N LYS A 140 -9.98 7.70 -9.53
CA LYS A 140 -9.01 7.98 -8.45
C LYS A 140 -7.62 7.42 -8.72
N LEU A 141 -7.47 6.40 -9.57
CA LEU A 141 -6.19 5.82 -9.98
C LEU A 141 -5.80 6.21 -11.42
N ASN A 142 -6.71 6.81 -12.18
CA ASN A 142 -6.40 7.37 -13.48
C ASN A 142 -5.67 8.72 -13.32
N LEU A 143 -4.34 8.67 -13.36
CA LEU A 143 -3.45 9.82 -13.17
C LEU A 143 -2.92 10.44 -14.48
N PHE A 144 -3.28 9.87 -15.63
CA PHE A 144 -2.79 10.35 -16.93
C PHE A 144 -3.18 11.80 -17.18
N GLY A 145 -2.18 12.63 -17.51
CA GLY A 145 -2.38 14.05 -17.82
C GLY A 145 -2.71 14.94 -16.63
N LYS A 146 -2.81 14.40 -15.40
CA LYS A 146 -3.05 15.20 -14.20
C LYS A 146 -1.78 15.90 -13.75
N LYS A 147 -1.91 17.17 -13.38
CA LYS A 147 -0.83 17.91 -12.73
C LYS A 147 -0.69 17.43 -11.27
N PRO A 148 0.49 17.58 -10.63
CA PRO A 148 0.71 17.08 -9.28
C PRO A 148 -0.34 17.54 -8.24
N TRP A 149 -0.86 18.77 -8.37
CA TRP A 149 -1.89 19.31 -7.47
C TRP A 149 -3.33 18.87 -7.78
N GLU A 150 -3.55 18.20 -8.92
CA GLU A 150 -4.83 17.61 -9.30
C GLU A 150 -4.94 16.15 -8.86
N VAL A 151 -3.84 15.57 -8.38
CA VAL A 151 -3.77 14.19 -7.90
C VAL A 151 -4.51 14.11 -6.55
N PRO A 152 -5.58 13.30 -6.43
CA PRO A 152 -6.39 13.20 -5.21
C PRO A 152 -5.74 12.27 -4.17
N HIS A 153 -4.41 12.33 -4.03
CA HIS A 153 -3.64 11.45 -3.16
C HIS A 153 -2.83 12.23 -2.15
N LEU A 154 -2.90 11.78 -0.91
CA LEU A 154 -2.04 12.14 0.20
C LEU A 154 -0.96 11.07 0.35
N ASP A 155 0.23 11.50 0.71
CA ASP A 155 1.35 10.60 0.96
C ASP A 155 2.04 11.03 2.25
N THR A 156 2.00 10.17 3.27
CA THR A 156 2.55 10.53 4.59
C THR A 156 4.06 10.69 4.57
N LEU A 157 4.78 10.01 3.67
CA LEU A 157 6.21 10.23 3.47
C LEU A 157 6.45 11.60 2.86
N GLU A 158 5.69 11.99 1.83
CA GLU A 158 5.80 13.33 1.24
C GLU A 158 5.51 14.44 2.27
N LEU A 159 4.48 14.26 3.11
CA LEU A 159 4.16 15.19 4.19
C LEU A 159 5.28 15.31 5.22
N TRP A 160 6.03 14.22 5.46
CA TRP A 160 7.19 14.18 6.35
C TRP A 160 8.44 14.83 5.76
N LYS A 161 8.59 14.88 4.43
CA LYS A 161 9.80 15.36 3.77
C LYS A 161 10.12 16.84 4.08
N PHE A 162 9.11 17.71 4.29
CA PHE A 162 9.31 19.18 4.45
C PHE A 162 10.24 19.82 3.38
N GLY A 163 10.30 19.23 2.18
CA GLY A 163 11.20 19.64 1.10
C GLY A 163 12.54 18.89 1.01
N ASP A 164 12.84 17.95 1.91
CA ASP A 164 13.96 17.00 1.78
C ASP A 164 13.57 15.80 0.91
N TYR A 165 14.14 15.73 -0.29
CA TYR A 165 13.91 14.64 -1.23
C TYR A 165 15.04 13.60 -1.26
N LYS A 166 16.06 13.74 -0.42
CA LYS A 166 17.26 12.87 -0.48
C LYS A 166 17.11 11.59 0.32
N ASN A 167 16.34 11.62 1.39
CA ASN A 167 16.30 10.55 2.38
C ASN A 167 14.92 9.90 2.43
N TYR A 168 14.87 8.61 2.11
CA TYR A 168 13.70 7.78 2.37
C TYR A 168 13.57 7.53 3.88
N THR A 169 12.35 7.61 4.40
CA THR A 169 12.01 7.26 5.79
C THR A 169 10.96 6.17 5.72
N SER A 170 11.23 4.99 6.28
CA SER A 170 10.25 3.90 6.30
C SER A 170 9.09 4.22 7.25
N LEU A 171 7.95 3.55 7.03
CA LEU A 171 6.78 3.65 7.90
C LEU A 171 7.16 3.36 9.36
N LYS A 172 7.85 2.24 9.59
CA LYS A 172 8.38 1.81 10.89
C LYS A 172 9.29 2.83 11.57
N LEU A 173 10.18 3.48 10.81
CA LEU A 173 11.05 4.51 11.37
C LEU A 173 10.23 5.76 11.74
N LEU A 174 9.29 6.15 10.89
CA LEU A 174 8.46 7.33 11.10
C LEU A 174 7.52 7.16 12.31
N THR A 175 6.85 6.02 12.45
CA THR A 175 5.99 5.74 13.61
C THR A 175 6.80 5.77 14.91
N ASN A 176 7.99 5.17 14.91
CA ASN A 176 8.89 5.18 16.07
C ASN A 176 9.31 6.61 16.46
N VAL A 177 9.75 7.44 15.50
CA VAL A 177 10.15 8.84 15.75
C VAL A 177 8.97 9.67 16.28
N LEU A 178 7.76 9.41 15.77
CA LEU A 178 6.55 10.10 16.21
C LEU A 178 5.99 9.53 17.53
N GLY A 179 6.55 8.47 18.09
CA GLY A 179 6.01 7.81 19.29
C GLY A 179 4.58 7.32 19.07
N ILE A 180 4.27 6.87 17.85
CA ILE A 180 3.03 6.16 17.53
C ILE A 180 3.27 4.70 17.92
N PRO A 181 2.43 4.11 18.79
CA PRO A 181 2.53 2.69 19.09
C PRO A 181 2.38 1.90 17.79
N SER A 182 3.45 1.24 17.38
CA SER A 182 3.36 0.14 16.42
C SER A 182 3.19 -1.13 17.24
N PRO A 183 2.28 -2.03 16.88
CA PRO A 183 2.36 -3.41 17.37
C PRO A 183 3.79 -3.91 17.14
N LYS A 184 4.28 -4.79 18.02
CA LYS A 184 5.51 -5.52 17.68
C LYS A 184 5.14 -6.40 16.49
N ASP A 185 5.63 -6.02 15.31
CA ASP A 185 5.37 -6.79 14.11
C ASP A 185 6.12 -8.10 14.19
N ASP A 186 5.40 -9.17 13.87
CA ASP A 186 5.91 -10.52 13.78
C ASP A 186 6.54 -10.80 12.42
N ILE A 187 6.32 -9.93 11.42
CA ILE A 187 6.99 -9.90 10.11
C ILE A 187 7.27 -8.46 9.66
N ASP A 188 8.18 -8.28 8.71
CA ASP A 188 8.32 -7.06 7.90
C ASP A 188 8.12 -7.32 6.40
N GLY A 189 8.08 -6.25 5.60
CA GLY A 189 7.84 -6.34 4.15
C GLY A 189 8.84 -7.22 3.37
N SER A 190 10.01 -7.55 3.93
CA SER A 190 10.94 -8.50 3.30
C SER A 190 10.56 -9.97 3.53
N GLU A 191 9.75 -10.25 4.53
CA GLU A 191 9.31 -11.60 4.93
C GLU A 191 8.00 -12.03 4.23
N VAL A 192 7.29 -11.10 3.58
CA VAL A 192 5.98 -11.36 2.93
C VAL A 192 6.06 -12.47 1.87
N TYR A 193 7.17 -12.56 1.12
CA TYR A 193 7.43 -13.65 0.18
C TYR A 193 7.39 -15.01 0.89
N GLN A 194 8.14 -15.14 1.98
CA GLN A 194 8.26 -16.37 2.74
C GLN A 194 6.92 -16.78 3.35
N VAL A 195 6.22 -15.82 3.98
CA VAL A 195 4.92 -16.07 4.60
C VAL A 195 3.89 -16.52 3.56
N TYR A 196 3.90 -15.93 2.37
CA TYR A 196 2.94 -16.28 1.32
C TYR A 196 3.23 -17.63 0.66
N TYR A 197 4.48 -17.86 0.24
CA TYR A 197 4.84 -19.03 -0.58
C TYR A 197 5.26 -20.25 0.23
N GLU A 198 5.92 -20.07 1.36
CA GLU A 198 6.44 -21.16 2.19
C GLU A 198 5.47 -21.50 3.33
N GLU A 199 5.08 -20.50 4.13
CA GLU A 199 4.20 -20.70 5.28
C GLU A 199 2.73 -20.84 4.88
N GLN A 200 2.34 -20.24 3.75
CA GLN A 200 0.98 -20.19 3.23
C GLN A 200 -0.01 -19.53 4.21
N ASP A 201 0.46 -18.53 4.95
CA ASP A 201 -0.32 -17.83 5.99
C ASP A 201 -0.78 -16.44 5.51
N ILE A 202 -1.85 -16.42 4.71
CA ILE A 202 -2.42 -15.17 4.21
C ILE A 202 -3.01 -14.31 5.33
N ASP A 203 -3.50 -14.92 6.42
CA ASP A 203 -4.10 -14.20 7.54
C ASP A 203 -3.06 -13.35 8.27
N ARG A 204 -1.81 -13.86 8.38
CA ARG A 204 -0.68 -13.11 8.93
C ARG A 204 -0.32 -11.89 8.08
N ILE A 205 -0.37 -12.02 6.74
CA ILE A 205 -0.15 -10.91 5.79
C ILE A 205 -1.27 -9.88 5.91
N VAL A 206 -2.53 -10.32 6.01
CA VAL A 206 -3.68 -9.44 6.20
C VAL A 206 -3.53 -8.62 7.48
N GLN A 207 -3.21 -9.27 8.60
CA GLN A 207 -3.00 -8.57 9.88
C GLN A 207 -1.86 -7.56 9.81
N TYR A 208 -0.76 -7.88 9.12
CA TYR A 208 0.36 -6.97 8.90
C TYR A 208 -0.09 -5.73 8.09
N CYS A 209 -0.74 -5.94 6.95
CA CYS A 209 -1.20 -4.86 6.08
C CYS A 209 -2.27 -3.95 6.74
N GLU A 210 -3.15 -4.53 7.57
CA GLU A 210 -4.11 -3.74 8.37
C GLU A 210 -3.41 -2.83 9.37
N LYS A 211 -2.37 -3.32 10.06
CA LYS A 211 -1.58 -2.52 11.00
C LYS A 211 -0.86 -1.37 10.29
N ASP A 212 -0.26 -1.63 9.12
CA ASP A 212 0.39 -0.59 8.33
C ASP A 212 -0.63 0.47 7.87
N THR A 213 -1.82 0.05 7.44
CA THR A 213 -2.93 0.96 7.12
C THR A 213 -3.34 1.84 8.31
N ILE A 214 -3.44 1.27 9.51
CA ILE A 214 -3.72 2.00 10.75
C ILE A 214 -2.58 2.98 11.07
N ALA A 215 -1.33 2.55 10.91
CA ALA A 215 -0.15 3.39 11.15
C ALA A 215 -0.13 4.62 10.23
N VAL A 216 -0.49 4.47 8.95
CA VAL A 216 -0.65 5.60 8.00
C VAL A 216 -1.68 6.61 8.54
N ALA A 217 -2.82 6.14 9.04
CA ALA A 217 -3.84 7.02 9.63
C ALA A 217 -3.34 7.73 10.89
N GLN A 218 -2.65 7.01 11.78
CA GLN A 218 -2.05 7.57 12.99
C GLN A 218 -0.99 8.65 12.69
N ILE A 219 -0.17 8.44 11.64
CA ILE A 219 0.79 9.45 11.19
C ILE A 219 0.06 10.70 10.72
N LEU A 220 -0.99 10.57 9.92
CA LEU A 220 -1.75 11.73 9.46
C LEU A 220 -2.37 12.49 10.64
N LEU A 221 -2.96 11.79 11.63
CA LEU A 221 -3.47 12.40 12.85
C LEU A 221 -2.38 13.17 13.59
N ARG A 222 -1.20 12.55 13.77
CA ARG A 222 -0.06 13.21 14.43
C ARG A 222 0.41 14.45 13.70
N LEU A 223 0.54 14.40 12.38
CA LEU A 223 0.94 15.54 11.54
C LEU A 223 -0.10 16.68 11.54
N ARG A 224 -1.37 16.35 11.81
CA ARG A 224 -2.45 17.32 11.99
C ARG A 224 -2.50 17.92 13.39
N GLY A 225 -1.86 17.29 14.37
CA GLY A 225 -1.97 17.64 15.79
C GLY A 225 -3.24 17.10 16.46
N ASP A 226 -3.90 16.11 15.84
CA ASP A 226 -5.09 15.46 16.39
C ASP A 226 -4.68 14.35 17.39
N GLU A 227 -5.61 13.97 18.26
CA GLU A 227 -5.44 12.78 19.13
C GLU A 227 -5.36 11.51 18.28
N LEU A 228 -4.40 10.65 18.61
CA LEU A 228 -4.24 9.33 18.02
C LEU A 228 -5.49 8.47 18.23
N LEU A 229 -5.67 7.45 17.40
CA LEU A 229 -6.69 6.43 17.63
C LEU A 229 -6.31 5.58 18.84
N HIS A 230 -7.29 5.29 19.69
CA HIS A 230 -7.25 4.25 20.70
C HIS A 230 -7.76 2.92 20.12
N ASP A 231 -7.33 1.79 20.70
CA ASP A 231 -7.68 0.45 20.20
C ASP A 231 -9.21 0.22 20.13
N ASN A 232 -9.98 0.80 21.05
CA ASN A 232 -11.44 0.69 21.08
C ASN A 232 -12.14 1.52 19.98
N GLU A 233 -11.41 2.42 19.30
CA GLU A 233 -11.92 3.15 18.14
C GLU A 233 -11.71 2.38 16.83
N ILE A 234 -10.85 1.35 16.83
CA ILE A 234 -10.50 0.56 15.64
C ILE A 234 -11.46 -0.62 15.51
N ILE A 235 -12.14 -0.71 14.36
CA ILE A 235 -13.12 -1.73 14.04
C ILE A 235 -12.67 -2.51 12.81
N HIS A 236 -12.27 -3.77 12.99
CA HIS A 236 -11.97 -4.71 11.91
C HIS A 236 -13.29 -5.31 11.38
N ILE A 237 -13.49 -5.30 10.06
CA ILE A 237 -14.72 -5.75 9.37
C ILE A 237 -14.51 -7.11 8.73
#